data_AF-A0AAW9Q5A7-F1
#
_entry.id   AF-A0AAW9Q5A7-F1
#
_cell.length_a   1.000
_cell.length_b   1.000
_cell.length_c   1.000
_cell.angle_alpha   90.00
_cell.angle_beta   90.00
_cell.angle_gamma   90.00
#
_symmetry.space_group_name_H-M   'P 1'
#
loop_
_entity.id
_entity.type
_entity.pdbx_description
1 polymer ?
#
loop_
_entity_poly.entity_id
_entity_poly.type
_entity_poly.pdbx_seq_one_letter_code
_entity_poly.pdbx_strand_id
1 'polypeptide(L)'
;MREPPLTAWRGMDLLVLRGTEEIDRVPAGEIDRVILAYHRAGETPGDLAYALIDTPTHTLLLPPATGIAGRVHFERQAFWAQRPCVYWVPATRAPLPRALRGGWWLLSRRAPSYQRVPRTEVQAEIDRWPLEGPQSWEQRKWERIVRSRLLQPWTRP
;
A
#
# COMPACT_ATOMS: atom_id res chain seq x y z
N MET A 1 -21.73 15.13 3.52
CA MET A 1 -20.84 13.97 3.30
C MET A 1 -19.67 14.09 4.27
N ARG A 2 -19.24 13.02 4.95
CA ARG A 2 -18.01 13.08 5.75
C ARG A 2 -16.80 13.13 4.80
N GLU A 3 -15.82 13.96 5.09
CA GLU A 3 -14.59 14.05 4.30
C GLU A 3 -13.83 12.71 4.31
N PRO A 4 -13.21 12.32 3.17
CA PRO A 4 -12.38 11.13 3.13
C PRO A 4 -11.14 11.32 4.02
N PRO A 5 -10.68 10.27 4.72
CA PRO A 5 -9.44 10.36 5.47
C PRO A 5 -8.24 10.64 4.56
N LEU A 6 -7.25 11.38 5.07
CA LEU A 6 -5.97 11.67 4.42
C LEU A 6 -4.83 11.16 5.30
N THR A 7 -3.69 10.87 4.70
CA THR A 7 -2.46 10.55 5.43
C THR A 7 -1.50 11.72 5.41
N ALA A 8 -0.72 11.89 6.48
CA ALA A 8 0.32 12.90 6.57
C ALA A 8 1.43 12.46 7.51
N TRP A 9 2.68 12.84 7.22
CA TRP A 9 3.78 12.64 8.14
C TRP A 9 3.86 13.77 9.16
N ARG A 10 4.03 13.44 10.44
CA ARG A 10 4.41 14.38 11.51
C ARG A 10 5.55 13.77 12.32
N GLY A 11 6.74 14.37 12.28
CA GLY A 11 7.90 13.81 12.98
C GLY A 11 8.27 12.44 12.42
N MET A 12 8.15 11.36 13.21
CA MET A 12 8.33 9.97 12.76
C MET A 12 7.01 9.18 12.74
N ASP A 13 5.88 9.88 12.74
CA ASP A 13 4.55 9.25 12.77
C ASP A 13 3.80 9.49 11.46
N LEU A 14 3.20 8.42 10.93
CA LEU A 14 2.23 8.49 9.85
C LEU A 14 0.85 8.67 10.46
N LEU A 15 0.27 9.86 10.28
CA LEU A 15 -1.06 10.18 10.77
C LEU A 15 -2.11 9.82 9.72
N VAL A 16 -3.30 9.44 10.20
CA VAL A 16 -4.53 9.39 9.43
C VAL A 16 -5.44 10.49 9.97
N LEU A 17 -5.83 11.42 9.11
CA LEU A 17 -6.58 12.62 9.44
C LEU A 17 -7.95 12.58 8.77
N ARG A 18 -8.96 13.17 9.40
CA ARG A 18 -10.25 13.52 8.75
C ARG A 18 -10.48 15.01 8.96
N GLY A 19 -10.37 15.79 7.88
CA GLY A 19 -10.23 17.23 7.99
C GLY A 19 -8.98 17.58 8.78
N THR A 20 -9.14 18.26 9.92
CA THR A 20 -8.05 18.61 10.84
C THR A 20 -7.90 17.65 12.03
N GLU A 21 -8.83 16.71 12.19
CA GLU A 21 -8.84 15.75 13.30
C GLU A 21 -7.92 14.55 13.01
N GLU A 22 -7.08 14.20 13.97
CA GLU A 22 -6.30 12.96 13.93
C GLU A 22 -7.17 11.79 14.37
N ILE A 23 -7.40 10.84 13.47
CA ILE A 23 -8.26 9.67 13.72
C ILE A 23 -7.46 8.37 13.91
N ASP A 24 -6.19 8.33 13.48
CA ASP A 24 -5.24 7.26 13.78
C ASP A 24 -3.80 7.76 13.62
N ARG A 25 -2.87 7.00 14.18
CA ARG A 25 -1.43 7.23 14.15
C ARG A 25 -0.69 5.91 14.06
N VAL A 26 0.32 5.87 13.19
CA VAL A 26 1.27 4.76 13.09
C VAL A 26 2.69 5.28 13.25
N PRO A 27 3.40 4.92 14.32
CA PRO A 27 4.82 5.20 14.43
C PRO A 27 5.59 4.51 13.30
N ALA A 28 6.45 5.22 12.60
CA ALA A 28 7.25 4.66 11.49
C ALA A 28 8.09 3.45 11.91
N GLY A 29 8.54 3.45 13.17
CA GLY A 29 9.30 2.34 13.76
C GLY A 29 8.51 1.03 13.87
N GLU A 30 7.18 1.11 13.97
CA GLU A 30 6.27 -0.03 14.08
C GLU A 30 5.78 -0.55 12.72
N ILE A 31 6.17 0.09 11.61
CA ILE A 31 5.82 -0.39 10.28
C ILE A 31 6.70 -1.61 9.97
N ASP A 32 6.08 -2.79 9.98
CA ASP A 32 6.71 -4.06 9.60
C ASP A 32 6.67 -4.26 8.09
N ARG A 33 5.53 -3.92 7.48
CA ARG A 33 5.25 -4.21 6.08
C ARG A 33 4.24 -3.22 5.51
N VAL A 34 4.50 -2.73 4.31
CA VAL A 34 3.57 -1.96 3.49
C VAL A 34 3.28 -2.77 2.24
N ILE A 35 2.01 -3.11 1.99
CA ILE A 35 1.60 -3.84 0.79
C ILE A 35 0.81 -2.90 -0.11
N LEU A 36 1.31 -2.69 -1.32
CA LEU A 36 0.68 -1.85 -2.34
C LEU A 36 -0.02 -2.74 -3.35
N ALA A 37 -1.34 -2.85 -3.22
CA ALA A 37 -2.18 -3.57 -4.16
C ALA A 37 -2.52 -2.65 -5.33
N TYR A 38 -2.19 -3.05 -6.55
CA TYR A 38 -2.32 -2.20 -7.73
C TYR A 38 -3.23 -2.78 -8.81
N HIS A 39 -3.86 -1.89 -9.56
CA HIS A 39 -4.47 -2.18 -10.85
C HIS A 39 -3.46 -1.99 -11.99
N ARG A 40 -3.79 -2.49 -13.18
CA ARG A 40 -2.93 -2.38 -14.38
C ARG A 40 -1.51 -2.87 -14.06
N ALA A 41 -0.49 -2.08 -14.39
CA ALA A 41 0.90 -2.39 -14.11
C ALA A 41 1.40 -1.84 -12.75
N GLY A 42 0.63 -0.99 -12.08
CA GLY A 42 1.04 -0.37 -10.81
C GLY A 42 2.23 0.56 -10.99
N GLU A 43 2.18 1.44 -11.99
CA GLU A 43 3.30 2.30 -12.40
C GLU A 43 3.13 3.76 -12.03
N THR A 44 1.93 4.14 -11.61
CA THR A 44 1.60 5.46 -11.10
C THR A 44 0.89 5.35 -9.76
N PRO A 45 0.99 6.35 -8.88
CA PRO A 45 0.18 6.40 -7.66
C PRO A 45 -1.32 6.22 -7.92
N GLY A 46 -1.81 6.62 -9.10
CA GLY A 46 -3.20 6.46 -9.53
C GLY A 46 -3.60 5.02 -9.87
N ASP A 47 -2.64 4.10 -10.03
CA ASP A 47 -2.91 2.68 -10.21
C ASP A 47 -3.13 1.95 -8.88
N LEU A 48 -2.95 2.61 -7.73
CA LEU A 48 -3.18 2.01 -6.43
C LEU A 48 -4.67 1.62 -6.29
N ALA A 49 -4.94 0.37 -5.94
CA ALA A 49 -6.27 -0.11 -5.58
C ALA A 49 -6.54 0.14 -4.09
N TYR A 50 -5.56 -0.19 -3.25
CA TYR A 50 -5.50 0.11 -1.82
C TYR A 50 -4.08 -0.22 -1.31
N ALA A 51 -3.74 0.28 -0.13
CA ALA A 51 -2.54 -0.11 0.60
C ALA A 51 -2.91 -0.80 1.91
N LEU A 52 -2.10 -1.77 2.34
CA LEU A 52 -2.09 -2.27 3.70
C LEU A 52 -0.81 -1.81 4.41
N ILE A 53 -0.93 -1.44 5.69
CA ILE A 53 0.22 -1.26 6.58
C ILE A 53 0.06 -2.25 7.72
N ASP A 54 1.00 -3.18 7.82
CA ASP A 54 1.08 -4.08 8.97
C ASP A 54 2.03 -3.49 10.02
N THR A 55 1.56 -3.53 11.25
CA THR A 55 2.34 -3.33 12.48
C THR A 55 2.39 -4.66 13.27
N PRO A 56 3.10 -4.75 14.40
CA PRO A 56 3.12 -5.98 15.19
C PRO A 56 1.74 -6.47 15.63
N THR A 57 0.79 -5.55 15.81
CA THR A 57 -0.53 -5.85 16.40
C THR A 57 -1.71 -5.59 15.47
N HIS A 58 -1.55 -4.74 14.45
CA HIS A 58 -2.66 -4.31 13.60
C HIS A 58 -2.30 -4.33 12.13
N THR A 59 -3.33 -4.44 11.29
CA THR A 59 -3.26 -4.16 9.86
C THR A 59 -4.21 -3.00 9.55
N LEU A 60 -3.69 -1.98 8.88
CA LEU A 60 -4.45 -0.82 8.44
C LEU A 60 -4.73 -0.93 6.94
N LEU A 61 -5.99 -0.81 6.54
CA LEU A 61 -6.40 -0.63 5.16
C LEU A 61 -6.47 0.86 4.82
N LEU A 62 -5.74 1.28 3.80
CA LEU A 62 -5.67 2.66 3.33
C LEU A 62 -6.12 2.74 1.87
N PRO A 63 -7.28 3.36 1.58
CA PRO A 63 -7.74 3.60 0.22
C PRO A 63 -6.84 4.60 -0.54
N PRO A 64 -6.86 4.61 -1.88
CA PRO A 64 -6.03 5.53 -2.67
C PRO A 64 -6.28 7.00 -2.35
N ALA A 65 -7.54 7.36 -2.04
CA ALA A 65 -7.94 8.71 -1.67
C ALA A 65 -7.23 9.24 -0.41
N THR A 66 -6.64 8.37 0.40
CA THR A 66 -5.84 8.78 1.57
C THR A 66 -4.50 9.40 1.21
N GLY A 67 -4.06 9.33 -0.05
CA GLY A 67 -2.77 9.84 -0.49
C GLY A 67 -1.57 8.97 -0.08
N ILE A 68 -1.82 7.77 0.48
CA ILE A 68 -0.76 6.89 0.99
C ILE A 68 0.31 6.54 -0.06
N ALA A 69 -0.09 6.35 -1.32
CA ALA A 69 0.87 6.15 -2.41
C ALA A 69 1.91 7.28 -2.46
N GLY A 70 1.48 8.54 -2.34
CA GLY A 70 2.40 9.67 -2.30
C GLY A 70 3.33 9.66 -1.08
N ARG A 71 2.83 9.22 0.09
CA ARG A 71 3.63 9.12 1.33
C ARG A 71 4.72 8.05 1.24
N VAL A 72 4.47 6.99 0.48
CA VAL A 72 5.42 5.89 0.26
C VAL A 72 6.36 6.20 -0.92
N HIS A 73 5.89 6.91 -1.94
CA HIS A 73 6.66 7.16 -3.17
C HIS A 73 7.52 8.42 -3.14
N PHE A 74 6.98 9.53 -2.66
CA PHE A 74 7.61 10.85 -2.81
C PHE A 74 8.18 11.39 -1.51
N GLU A 75 7.71 10.90 -0.37
CA GLU A 75 8.14 11.38 0.93
C GLU A 75 9.07 10.37 1.60
N ARG A 76 10.07 10.86 2.32
CA ARG A 76 10.97 10.06 3.16
C ARG A 76 11.67 8.91 2.43
N GLN A 77 12.13 9.14 1.20
CA GLN A 77 12.79 8.13 0.38
C GLN A 77 13.97 7.45 1.10
N ALA A 78 14.78 8.19 1.87
CA ALA A 78 15.87 7.62 2.67
C ALA A 78 15.39 6.60 3.72
N PHE A 79 14.26 6.88 4.39
CA PHE A 79 13.66 5.96 5.35
C PHE A 79 13.19 4.67 4.67
N TRP A 80 12.46 4.80 3.55
CA TRP A 80 11.96 3.63 2.81
C TRP A 80 13.08 2.82 2.13
N ALA A 81 14.17 3.47 1.73
CA ALA A 81 15.33 2.78 1.18
C ALA A 81 16.09 1.97 2.24
N GLN A 82 16.17 2.49 3.47
CA GLN A 82 16.83 1.81 4.60
C GLN A 82 15.96 0.73 5.25
N ARG A 83 14.64 0.80 5.06
CA ARG A 83 13.68 -0.21 5.55
C ARG A 83 13.03 -0.92 4.37
N PRO A 84 13.59 -2.05 3.90
CA PRO A 84 13.01 -2.84 2.82
C PRO A 84 11.74 -3.55 3.32
N CYS A 85 10.63 -2.80 3.39
CA CYS A 85 9.35 -3.29 3.87
C CYS A 85 8.17 -2.99 2.93
N VAL A 86 8.44 -2.49 1.72
CA VAL A 86 7.41 -2.20 0.71
C VAL A 86 7.26 -3.37 -0.25
N TYR A 87 6.06 -3.92 -0.35
CA TYR A 87 5.71 -5.06 -1.17
C TYR A 87 4.61 -4.70 -2.15
N TRP A 88 4.53 -5.47 -3.23
CA TRP A 88 3.71 -5.20 -4.39
C TRP A 88 2.85 -6.41 -4.70
N VAL A 89 1.59 -6.20 -5.05
CA VAL A 89 0.72 -7.30 -5.48
C VAL A 89 -0.33 -6.82 -6.48
N PRO A 90 -0.61 -7.57 -7.55
CA PRO A 90 -1.79 -7.29 -8.38
C PRO A 90 -3.06 -7.40 -7.55
N ALA A 91 -3.92 -6.39 -7.56
CA ALA A 91 -5.17 -6.40 -6.79
C ALA A 91 -6.09 -7.57 -7.15
N THR A 92 -5.98 -8.11 -8.37
CA THR A 92 -6.70 -9.33 -8.81
C THR A 92 -6.25 -10.61 -8.12
N ARG A 93 -5.05 -10.60 -7.51
CA ARG A 93 -4.46 -11.73 -6.77
C ARG A 93 -4.38 -11.48 -5.26
N ALA A 94 -4.91 -10.36 -4.80
CA ALA A 94 -5.02 -9.99 -3.40
C ALA A 94 -6.48 -9.63 -3.09
N PRO A 95 -7.39 -10.59 -2.97
CA PRO A 95 -8.74 -10.28 -2.52
C PRO A 95 -8.68 -9.77 -1.08
N LEU A 96 -9.32 -8.64 -0.77
CA LEU A 96 -9.34 -8.11 0.61
C LEU A 96 -9.79 -9.20 1.59
N PRO A 97 -9.13 -9.36 2.75
CA PRO A 97 -9.56 -10.28 3.80
C PRO A 97 -10.97 -9.98 4.28
N ARG A 98 -11.71 -10.98 4.79
CA ARG A 98 -13.11 -10.79 5.18
C ARG A 98 -13.30 -9.68 6.22
N ALA A 99 -12.41 -9.61 7.20
CA ALA A 99 -12.43 -8.57 8.23
C ALA A 99 -12.30 -7.14 7.66
N LEU A 100 -11.66 -6.99 6.49
CA LEU A 100 -11.42 -5.70 5.82
C LEU A 100 -12.48 -5.34 4.77
N ARG A 101 -13.37 -6.26 4.40
CA ARG A 101 -14.41 -5.99 3.39
C ARG A 101 -15.51 -5.07 3.91
N GLY A 102 -15.68 -4.95 5.23
CA GLY A 102 -16.80 -4.23 5.84
C GLY A 102 -18.16 -4.88 5.53
N GLY A 103 -19.09 -4.90 6.49
CA GLY A 103 -20.40 -5.57 6.34
C GLY A 103 -21.31 -5.02 5.23
N TRP A 104 -20.92 -3.92 4.56
CA TRP A 104 -21.72 -3.19 3.57
C TRP A 104 -21.27 -3.39 2.12
N TRP A 105 -20.22 -4.18 1.86
CA TRP A 105 -19.74 -4.47 0.49
C TRP A 105 -20.79 -5.17 -0.39
N LEU A 106 -21.79 -5.80 0.22
CA LEU A 106 -22.90 -6.46 -0.47
C LEU A 106 -23.93 -5.48 -1.10
N LEU A 107 -23.97 -4.21 -0.67
CA LEU A 107 -25.03 -3.26 -1.07
C LEU A 107 -24.53 -2.04 -1.86
N SER A 108 -23.22 -1.87 -2.05
CA SER A 108 -22.71 -0.74 -2.82
C SER A 108 -21.32 -1.02 -3.40
N ARG A 109 -21.11 -0.61 -4.66
CA ARG A 109 -19.80 -0.51 -5.36
C ARG A 109 -18.86 0.52 -4.71
N ARG A 110 -18.87 0.65 -3.39
CA ARG A 110 -18.00 1.58 -2.69
C ARG A 110 -16.59 1.02 -2.63
N ALA A 111 -15.64 1.86 -3.05
CA ALA A 111 -14.23 1.65 -2.84
C ALA A 111 -13.95 1.32 -1.36
N PRO A 112 -12.84 0.61 -1.04
CA PRO A 112 -12.45 0.37 0.34
C PRO A 112 -12.45 1.67 1.14
N SER A 113 -12.81 1.59 2.41
CA SER A 113 -12.67 2.69 3.38
C SER A 113 -11.47 2.43 4.28
N TYR A 114 -10.95 3.49 4.92
CA TYR A 114 -9.95 3.31 5.96
C TYR A 114 -10.50 2.41 7.08
N GLN A 115 -9.71 1.42 7.49
CA GLN A 115 -10.01 0.48 8.57
C GLN A 115 -8.71 0.09 9.28
N ARG A 116 -8.80 -0.18 10.58
CA ARG A 116 -7.73 -0.78 11.38
C ARG A 116 -8.32 -2.02 12.03
N VAL A 117 -7.67 -3.17 11.83
CA VAL A 117 -8.09 -4.45 12.40
C VAL A 117 -6.91 -5.12 13.10
N PRO A 118 -7.15 -5.99 14.09
CA PRO A 118 -6.09 -6.82 14.65
C PRO A 118 -5.42 -7.64 13.56
N ARG A 119 -4.08 -7.68 13.57
CA ARG A 119 -3.29 -8.38 12.55
C ARG A 119 -3.67 -9.85 12.46
N THR A 120 -3.95 -10.47 13.60
CA THR A 120 -4.35 -11.89 13.72
C THR A 120 -5.61 -12.23 12.92
N GLU A 121 -6.50 -11.26 12.66
CA GLU A 121 -7.73 -11.49 11.89
C GLU A 121 -7.49 -11.63 10.38
N VAL A 122 -6.37 -11.11 9.88
CA VAL A 122 -6.13 -10.98 8.43
C VAL A 122 -4.85 -11.63 7.95
N GLN A 123 -3.89 -11.85 8.85
CA GLN A 123 -2.54 -12.32 8.53
C GLN A 123 -2.54 -13.61 7.70
N ALA A 124 -3.33 -14.61 8.09
CA ALA A 124 -3.40 -15.89 7.38
C ALA A 124 -3.93 -15.78 5.95
N GLU A 125 -4.81 -14.79 5.67
CA GLU A 125 -5.25 -14.52 4.30
C GLU A 125 -4.16 -13.80 3.49
N ILE A 126 -3.51 -12.79 4.09
CA ILE A 126 -2.47 -11.97 3.48
C ILE A 126 -1.22 -12.80 3.14
N ASP A 127 -0.82 -13.74 4.00
CA ASP A 127 0.39 -14.56 3.79
C ASP A 127 0.29 -15.52 2.61
N ARG A 128 -0.91 -15.71 2.06
CA ARG A 128 -1.13 -16.49 0.84
C ARG A 128 -1.02 -15.65 -0.43
N TRP A 129 -0.88 -14.33 -0.31
CA TRP A 129 -0.77 -13.46 -1.47
C TRP A 129 0.62 -13.58 -2.13
N PRO A 130 0.70 -13.53 -3.46
CA PRO A 130 1.96 -13.57 -4.18
C PRO A 130 2.61 -12.17 -4.14
N LEU A 131 3.18 -11.81 -2.99
CA LEU A 131 3.85 -10.53 -2.79
C LEU A 131 5.19 -10.49 -3.54
N GLU A 132 5.43 -9.40 -4.26
CA GLU A 132 6.71 -9.07 -4.89
C GLU A 132 7.46 -8.03 -4.05
N GLY A 133 8.76 -8.21 -3.85
CA GLY A 133 9.61 -7.34 -3.01
C GLY A 133 10.27 -8.10 -1.84
N PRO A 134 10.79 -7.39 -0.83
CA PRO A 134 10.62 -5.96 -0.59
C PRO A 134 11.42 -5.08 -1.55
N GLN A 135 10.78 -4.04 -2.09
CA GLN A 135 11.44 -3.07 -2.96
C GLN A 135 10.71 -1.73 -2.99
N SER A 136 11.47 -0.64 -3.03
CA SER A 136 10.94 0.69 -3.27
C SER A 136 10.36 0.80 -4.68
N TRP A 137 9.58 1.85 -4.90
CA TRP A 137 9.07 2.17 -6.24
C TRP A 137 10.19 2.40 -7.26
N GLU A 138 11.24 3.10 -6.86
CA GLU A 138 12.38 3.38 -7.74
C GLU A 138 13.10 2.09 -8.12
N GLN A 139 13.32 1.19 -7.17
CA GLN A 139 13.90 -0.13 -7.41
C GLN A 139 13.04 -0.93 -8.40
N ARG A 140 11.72 -1.01 -8.18
CA ARG A 140 10.79 -1.70 -9.09
C ARG A 140 10.79 -1.08 -10.49
N LYS A 141 10.85 0.25 -10.60
CA LYS A 141 10.96 0.95 -11.90
C LYS A 141 12.26 0.58 -12.61
N TRP A 142 13.38 0.56 -11.90
CA TRP A 142 14.68 0.19 -12.46
C TRP A 142 14.74 -1.27 -12.91
N GLU A 143 14.27 -2.21 -12.09
CA GLU A 143 14.23 -3.63 -12.45
C GLU A 143 13.43 -3.87 -13.73
N ARG A 144 12.33 -3.15 -13.91
CA ARG A 144 11.55 -3.21 -15.14
C ARG A 144 12.32 -2.68 -16.34
N ILE A 145 13.00 -1.54 -16.21
CA ILE A 145 13.82 -0.98 -17.29
C ILE A 145 14.92 -1.99 -17.67
N VAL A 146 15.62 -2.55 -16.68
CA VAL A 146 16.64 -3.58 -16.90
C VAL A 146 16.03 -4.80 -17.60
N ARG A 147 14.91 -5.32 -17.10
CA ARG A 147 14.22 -6.47 -17.71
C ARG A 147 13.78 -6.18 -19.14
N SER A 148 13.25 -4.99 -19.43
CA SER A 148 12.87 -4.60 -20.79
C SER A 148 14.07 -4.50 -21.74
N ARG A 149 15.23 -4.03 -21.25
CA ARG A 149 16.46 -3.94 -22.04
C ARG A 149 17.05 -5.32 -22.31
N LEU A 150 16.98 -6.24 -21.35
CA LEU A 150 17.42 -7.63 -21.51
C LEU A 150 16.51 -8.42 -22.47
N LEU A 151 15.22 -8.06 -22.54
CA LEU A 151 14.24 -8.70 -23.43
C LEU A 151 14.23 -8.10 -24.85
N GLN A 152 14.97 -7.03 -25.13
CA GLN A 152 15.17 -6.57 -26.51
C GLN A 152 16.20 -7.50 -27.17
N PRO A 153 15.80 -8.38 -28.12
CA PRO A 153 16.78 -9.09 -28.92
C PRO A 153 17.57 -8.04 -29.70
N TRP A 154 18.85 -8.34 -29.96
CA TRP A 154 19.69 -7.58 -30.87
C TRP A 154 19.05 -7.48 -32.27
N THR A 155 18.15 -6.54 -32.50
CA THR A 155 17.87 -6.04 -33.85
C THR A 155 19.03 -5.13 -34.21
N ARG A 156 20.11 -5.72 -34.73
CA ARG A 156 21.13 -4.99 -35.47
C ARG A 156 20.52 -4.53 -36.81
N PRO A 157 20.77 -3.30 -37.27
CA PRO A 157 20.62 -2.97 -38.68
C PRO A 157 21.61 -3.75 -39.55
#